data_AF-A0A5Q0UH90-F1
#
_entry.id   AF-A0A5Q0UH90-F1
#
_cell.length_a   1.000
_cell.length_b   1.000
_cell.length_c   1.000
_cell.angle_alpha   90.00
_cell.angle_beta   90.00
_cell.angle_gamma   90.00
#
_symmetry.space_group_name_H-M   'P 1'
#
loop_
_entity.id
_entity.type
_entity.pdbx_description
1 polymer ?
#
loop_
_entity_poly.entity_id
_entity_poly.type
_entity_poly.pdbx_seq_one_letter_code
_entity_poly.pdbx_strand_id
1 'polypeptide(L)'
;MNMRLHITYCSKDKKTGKGEIPAIERYDSSRIREVKELADRKEKDFAILSGKYGLIPSEKPIPEYDKLLRKEDIERLLPEVKKFLKMKKPEKVIYHTKKVEGKRKPYFELIKESCKVEETDFEKRIISQDT
;
A
#
# COMPACT_ATOMS: atom_id res chain seq x y z
N MET A 1 12.72 -1.02 -19.66
CA MET A 1 11.67 -1.81 -19.00
C MET A 1 10.82 -0.85 -18.19
N ASN A 2 9.52 -0.71 -18.48
CA ASN A 2 8.70 0.24 -17.74
C ASN A 2 8.44 -0.28 -16.32
N MET A 3 9.07 0.37 -15.33
CA MET A 3 9.02 -0.07 -13.94
C MET A 3 7.73 0.44 -13.28
N ARG A 4 6.78 -0.47 -13.04
CA ARG A 4 5.48 -0.17 -12.41
C ARG A 4 5.48 -0.69 -10.99
N LEU A 5 5.00 0.12 -10.06
CA LEU A 5 4.81 -0.25 -8.67
C LEU A 5 3.33 -0.45 -8.39
N HIS A 6 2.95 -1.69 -8.06
CA HIS A 6 1.59 -2.05 -7.68
C HIS A 6 1.42 -1.84 -6.18
N ILE A 7 0.39 -1.09 -5.80
CA ILE A 7 0.15 -0.72 -4.40
C ILE A 7 -1.28 -1.06 -4.04
N THR A 8 -1.49 -1.53 -2.82
CA THR A 8 -2.82 -1.57 -2.21
C THR A 8 -2.74 -1.22 -0.73
N TYR A 9 -3.86 -0.83 -0.12
CA TYR A 9 -3.89 -0.46 1.30
C TYR A 9 -3.80 -1.69 2.21
N CYS A 10 -3.34 -1.49 3.44
CA CYS A 10 -3.26 -2.55 4.45
C CYS A 10 -4.63 -3.11 4.86
N SER A 11 -4.65 -4.22 5.59
CA SER A 11 -5.89 -4.79 6.14
C SER A 11 -6.10 -4.40 7.60
N LYS A 12 -7.37 -4.31 8.00
CA LYS A 12 -7.73 -4.26 9.43
C LYS A 12 -7.39 -5.60 10.06
N ASP A 13 -7.82 -6.68 9.40
CA ASP A 13 -7.65 -8.05 9.85
C ASP A 13 -6.20 -8.48 9.71
N LYS A 14 -5.67 -9.09 10.76
CA LYS A 14 -4.27 -9.50 10.86
C LYS A 14 -4.19 -10.83 11.58
N LYS A 15 -3.21 -11.65 11.21
CA LYS A 15 -2.87 -12.83 12.00
C LYS A 15 -2.39 -12.38 13.38
N THR A 16 -3.03 -12.89 14.42
CA THR A 16 -2.66 -12.61 15.81
C THR A 16 -1.40 -13.40 16.19
N GLY A 17 -0.64 -12.86 17.12
CA GLY A 17 0.51 -13.57 17.69
C GLY A 17 1.77 -12.73 17.82
N LYS A 18 2.66 -13.21 18.69
CA LYS A 18 3.94 -12.56 19.01
C LYS A 18 4.91 -12.62 17.83
N GLY A 19 5.87 -11.70 17.81
CA GLY A 19 6.94 -11.64 16.82
C GLY A 19 6.60 -10.80 15.59
N GLU A 20 7.60 -10.62 14.74
CA GLU A 20 7.46 -9.93 13.46
C GLU A 20 7.45 -10.97 12.34
N ILE A 21 6.45 -10.89 11.46
CA ILE A 21 6.33 -11.75 10.28
C ILE A 21 6.13 -10.87 9.04
N PRO A 22 6.39 -11.36 7.82
CA PRO A 22 6.22 -10.59 6.60
C PRO A 22 4.85 -9.89 6.52
N ALA A 23 4.82 -8.66 6.02
CA ALA A 23 3.58 -7.88 5.93
C ALA A 23 2.49 -8.59 5.11
N ILE A 24 2.87 -9.29 4.04
CA ILE A 24 1.95 -10.11 3.23
C ILE A 24 1.34 -11.28 4.00
N GLU A 25 2.05 -11.80 5.00
CA GLU A 25 1.55 -12.85 5.89
C GLU A 25 0.77 -12.27 7.07
N ARG A 26 1.20 -11.11 7.58
CA ARG A 26 0.58 -10.45 8.74
C ARG A 26 -0.81 -9.95 8.41
N TYR A 27 -0.99 -9.27 7.28
CA TYR A 27 -2.32 -8.77 6.89
C TYR A 27 -3.15 -9.91 6.31
N ASP A 28 -4.25 -10.24 6.97
CA ASP A 28 -5.18 -11.22 6.42
C ASP A 28 -6.11 -10.51 5.43
N SER A 29 -5.83 -10.69 4.14
CA SER A 29 -6.59 -10.07 3.07
C SER A 29 -6.37 -10.77 1.74
N SER A 30 -7.44 -11.33 1.18
CA SER A 30 -7.48 -11.86 -0.19
C SER A 30 -7.01 -10.80 -1.19
N ARG A 31 -7.50 -9.57 -1.05
CA ARG A 31 -7.12 -8.41 -1.86
C ARG A 31 -5.60 -8.17 -1.93
N ILE A 32 -4.90 -8.25 -0.80
CA ILE A 32 -3.44 -8.02 -0.78
C ILE A 32 -2.75 -9.15 -1.56
N ARG A 33 -3.18 -10.40 -1.36
CA ARG A 33 -2.68 -11.58 -2.08
C ARG A 33 -2.92 -11.46 -3.60
N GLU A 34 -4.13 -11.11 -4.00
CA GLU A 34 -4.51 -10.93 -5.42
C GLU A 34 -3.67 -9.86 -6.12
N VAL A 35 -3.47 -8.70 -5.48
CA VAL A 35 -2.68 -7.61 -6.10
C VAL A 35 -1.19 -7.99 -6.17
N LYS A 36 -0.67 -8.73 -5.18
CA LYS A 36 0.70 -9.28 -5.21
C LYS A 36 0.87 -10.27 -6.37
N GLU A 37 -0.03 -11.24 -6.50
CA GLU A 37 -0.02 -12.21 -7.61
C GLU A 37 -0.12 -11.50 -8.98
N LEU A 38 -0.94 -10.46 -9.08
CA LEU A 38 -1.05 -9.66 -10.30
C LEU A 38 0.23 -8.90 -10.63
N ALA A 39 0.97 -8.42 -9.62
CA ALA A 39 2.26 -7.78 -9.80
C ALA A 39 3.32 -8.81 -10.25
N ASP A 40 3.36 -9.98 -9.60
CA ASP A 40 4.31 -11.06 -9.88
C ASP A 40 4.17 -11.59 -11.31
N ARG A 41 2.93 -11.87 -11.75
CA ARG A 41 2.64 -12.32 -13.14
C ARG A 41 3.11 -11.33 -14.21
N LYS A 42 3.35 -10.07 -13.85
CA LYS A 42 3.78 -9.01 -14.77
C LYS A 42 5.25 -8.60 -14.54
N GLU A 43 5.97 -9.32 -13.68
CA GLU A 43 7.32 -8.99 -13.25
C GLU A 43 7.41 -7.53 -12.76
N LYS A 44 6.45 -7.12 -11.93
CA LYS A 44 6.34 -5.76 -11.38
C LYS A 44 6.50 -5.76 -9.86
N ASP A 45 7.01 -4.64 -9.34
CA ASP A 45 7.17 -4.44 -7.90
C ASP A 45 5.81 -4.30 -7.20
N PHE A 46 5.75 -4.73 -5.94
CA PHE A 46 4.58 -4.63 -5.08
C PHE A 46 4.90 -4.02 -3.71
N ALA A 47 4.02 -3.15 -3.21
CA ALA A 47 4.10 -2.58 -1.88
C ALA A 47 2.72 -2.44 -1.22
N ILE A 48 2.71 -2.43 0.11
CA ILE A 48 1.50 -2.27 0.92
C ILE A 48 1.52 -0.88 1.57
N LEU A 49 0.44 -0.13 1.40
CA LEU A 49 0.24 1.17 2.05
C LEU A 49 -0.34 0.96 3.46
N SER A 50 0.52 1.01 4.47
CA SER A 50 0.22 0.85 5.89
C SER A 50 -0.20 2.17 6.54
N GLY A 51 -1.28 2.14 7.32
CA GLY A 51 -1.69 3.26 8.18
C GLY A 51 -0.74 3.60 9.33
N LYS A 52 0.25 2.74 9.59
CA LYS A 52 1.29 2.96 10.60
C LYS A 52 2.62 3.40 9.98
N TYR A 53 3.03 2.72 8.91
CA TYR A 53 4.38 2.79 8.36
C TYR A 53 4.51 3.50 7.00
N GLY A 54 3.40 3.89 6.35
CA GLY A 54 3.44 4.37 4.97
C GLY A 54 3.61 3.20 3.99
N LEU A 55 4.39 3.36 2.92
CA LEU A 55 4.67 2.26 1.98
C LEU A 55 5.72 1.31 2.54
N ILE A 56 5.41 0.01 2.51
CA ILE A 56 6.33 -1.05 2.90
C ILE A 56 6.37 -2.18 1.86
N PRO A 57 7.52 -2.86 1.66
CA PRO A 57 7.57 -4.10 0.89
C PRO A 57 6.68 -5.19 1.50
N SER A 58 6.20 -6.14 0.69
CA SER A 58 5.43 -7.30 1.17
C SER A 58 6.20 -8.14 2.20
N GLU A 59 7.51 -8.25 2.00
CA GLU A 59 8.40 -9.08 2.83
C GLU A 59 8.86 -8.39 4.12
N LYS A 60 8.51 -7.11 4.34
CA LYS A 60 8.94 -6.41 5.54
C LYS A 60 8.33 -7.07 6.78
N PRO A 61 9.14 -7.56 7.74
CA PRO A 61 8.62 -8.07 8.99
C PRO A 61 7.90 -6.96 9.76
N ILE A 62 6.70 -7.25 10.24
CA ILE A 62 5.91 -6.34 11.07
C ILE A 62 5.26 -7.06 12.26
N PRO A 63 5.21 -6.40 13.43
CA PRO A 63 4.47 -6.91 14.57
C PRO A 63 2.96 -6.76 14.34
N GLU A 64 2.17 -7.41 15.19
CA GLU A 64 0.75 -7.11 15.31
C GLU A 64 0.54 -5.66 15.78
N TYR A 65 -0.41 -4.96 15.17
CA TYR A 65 -0.79 -3.61 15.57
C TYR A 65 -2.22 -3.27 15.11
N ASP A 66 -2.87 -2.33 15.81
CA ASP A 66 -4.13 -1.73 15.37
C ASP A 66 -3.98 -0.23 15.14
N LYS A 67 -3.85 0.17 13.87
CA LYS A 67 -3.74 1.57 13.46
C LYS A 67 -4.45 1.77 12.13
N LEU A 68 -5.55 2.50 12.20
CA LEU A 68 -6.25 3.04 11.04
C LEU A 68 -5.60 4.36 10.63
N LEU A 69 -5.30 4.54 9.34
CA LEU A 69 -4.86 5.81 8.78
C LEU A 69 -6.02 6.82 8.84
N ARG A 70 -5.81 7.93 9.55
CA ARG A 70 -6.74 9.07 9.58
C ARG A 70 -6.15 10.26 8.83
N LYS A 71 -6.97 11.28 8.58
CA LYS A 71 -6.53 12.47 7.84
C LYS A 71 -5.34 13.14 8.53
N GLU A 72 -5.38 13.20 9.85
CA GLU A 72 -4.30 13.73 10.71
C GLU A 72 -2.98 12.93 10.60
N ASP A 73 -3.01 11.67 10.15
CA ASP A 73 -1.81 10.86 9.94
C ASP A 73 -1.09 11.19 8.61
N ILE A 74 -1.74 11.90 7.68
CA ILE A 74 -1.21 12.14 6.32
C ILE A 74 0.10 12.94 6.41
N GLU A 75 0.12 14.05 7.13
CA GLU A 75 1.31 14.91 7.24
C GLU A 75 2.52 14.13 7.79
N ARG A 76 2.28 13.25 8.77
CA ARG A 76 3.30 12.40 9.37
C ARG A 76 3.81 11.32 8.42
N LEU A 77 2.93 10.74 7.61
CA LEU A 77 3.27 9.61 6.73
C LEU A 77 3.79 10.04 5.35
N LEU A 78 3.48 11.26 4.91
CA LEU A 78 3.88 11.78 3.62
C LEU A 78 5.40 11.70 3.38
N PRO A 79 6.29 12.08 4.32
CA PRO A 79 7.74 11.94 4.14
C PRO A 79 8.19 10.48 3.93
N GLU A 80 7.60 9.53 4.65
CA GLU A 80 7.95 8.11 4.56
C GLU A 80 7.53 7.49 3.23
N VAL A 81 6.32 7.83 2.75
CA VAL A 81 5.84 7.38 1.44
C VAL A 81 6.70 7.97 0.32
N LYS A 82 7.02 9.27 0.39
CA LYS A 82 7.92 9.93 -0.57
C LYS A 82 9.30 9.27 -0.61
N LYS A 83 9.90 9.02 0.56
CA LYS A 83 11.19 8.34 0.67
C LYS A 83 11.17 6.98 -0.02
N PHE A 84 10.09 6.20 0.17
CA PHE A 84 9.92 4.92 -0.49
C PHE A 84 9.85 5.06 -2.02
N LEU A 85 9.02 5.98 -2.53
CA LEU A 85 8.88 6.24 -3.97
C LEU A 85 10.21 6.71 -4.58
N LYS A 86 10.93 7.61 -3.93
CA LYS A 86 12.24 8.10 -4.38
C LYS A 86 13.31 7.01 -4.42
N MET A 87 13.27 6.06 -3.48
CA MET A 87 14.18 4.91 -3.47
C MET A 87 13.85 3.93 -4.60
N LYS A 88 12.56 3.65 -4.81
CA LYS A 88 12.10 2.70 -5.83
C LYS A 88 12.10 3.26 -7.25
N LYS A 89 11.97 4.59 -7.41
CA LYS A 89 11.90 5.31 -8.68
C LYS A 89 10.96 4.66 -9.73
N PRO A 90 9.72 4.28 -9.37
CA PRO A 90 8.82 3.71 -10.36
C PRO A 90 8.47 4.76 -11.41
N GLU A 91 8.37 4.36 -12.67
CA GLU A 91 7.82 5.23 -13.72
C GLU A 91 6.33 5.48 -13.50
N LYS A 92 5.64 4.48 -12.94
CA LYS A 92 4.20 4.54 -12.69
C LYS A 92 3.80 3.79 -11.43
N VAL A 93 2.96 4.42 -10.62
CA VAL A 93 2.25 3.80 -9.50
C VAL A 93 0.86 3.39 -9.94
N ILE A 94 0.51 2.11 -9.72
CA ILE A 94 -0.85 1.59 -9.89
C ILE A 94 -1.43 1.30 -8.50
N TYR A 95 -2.33 2.15 -8.04
CA TYR A 95 -3.00 2.00 -6.76
C TYR A 95 -4.31 1.24 -6.91
N HIS A 96 -4.32 0.00 -6.42
CA HIS A 96 -5.47 -0.90 -6.40
C HIS A 96 -6.26 -0.71 -5.12
N THR A 97 -7.53 -0.34 -5.25
CA THR A 97 -8.40 -0.07 -4.11
C THR A 97 -9.83 -0.51 -4.39
N LYS A 98 -10.59 -0.80 -3.32
CA LYS A 98 -12.06 -0.78 -3.39
C LYS A 98 -12.52 0.68 -3.58
N LYS A 99 -13.83 0.90 -3.75
CA LYS A 99 -14.42 2.25 -3.82
C LYS A 99 -13.86 3.15 -2.71
N VAL A 100 -13.37 4.33 -3.11
CA VAL A 100 -12.70 5.28 -2.21
C VAL A 100 -13.76 6.06 -1.43
N GLU A 101 -14.12 5.55 -0.27
CA GLU A 101 -15.10 6.14 0.64
C GLU A 101 -14.73 5.86 2.09
N GLY A 102 -15.31 6.65 3.02
CA GLY A 102 -15.07 6.53 4.46
C GLY A 102 -13.58 6.38 4.80
N LYS A 103 -13.26 5.27 5.48
CA LYS A 103 -11.92 4.91 5.98
C LYS A 103 -10.84 4.78 4.91
N ARG A 104 -11.20 4.71 3.62
CA ARG A 104 -10.24 4.59 2.51
C ARG A 104 -9.82 5.94 1.92
N LYS A 105 -10.56 7.03 2.20
CA LYS A 105 -10.22 8.37 1.70
C LYS A 105 -8.80 8.79 2.13
N PRO A 106 -8.40 8.64 3.41
CA PRO A 106 -7.06 9.08 3.83
C PRO A 106 -5.93 8.31 3.14
N TYR A 107 -6.11 7.02 2.87
CA TYR A 107 -5.13 6.21 2.12
C TYR A 107 -4.97 6.70 0.68
N PHE A 108 -6.09 6.97 0.01
CA PHE A 108 -6.08 7.49 -1.35
C PHE A 108 -5.44 8.88 -1.43
N GLU A 109 -5.78 9.77 -0.50
CA GLU A 109 -5.20 11.11 -0.39
C GLU A 109 -3.68 11.04 -0.21
N LEU A 110 -3.20 10.26 0.76
CA LEU A 110 -1.77 10.11 1.03
C LEU A 110 -0.98 9.65 -0.21
N ILE A 111 -1.40 8.57 -0.88
CA ILE A 111 -0.64 8.07 -2.03
C ILE A 111 -0.73 8.98 -3.25
N LYS A 112 -1.90 9.59 -3.49
CA LYS A 112 -2.09 10.54 -4.59
C LYS A 112 -1.22 11.79 -4.39
N GLU A 113 -1.19 12.33 -3.18
CA GLU A 113 -0.36 13.47 -2.83
C GLU A 113 1.12 13.13 -2.95
N SER A 114 1.53 11.97 -2.45
CA SER A 114 2.93 11.50 -2.56
C SER A 114 3.38 11.39 -4.01
N CYS A 115 2.56 10.81 -4.89
CA CYS A 115 2.90 10.69 -6.31
C CYS A 115 2.93 12.06 -7.01
N LYS A 116 2.04 12.99 -6.64
CA LYS A 116 2.06 14.36 -7.15
C LYS A 116 3.36 15.08 -6.79
N VAL A 117 3.82 14.96 -5.55
CA VAL A 117 5.04 15.63 -5.07
C VAL A 117 6.30 15.01 -5.67
N GLU A 118 6.34 13.69 -5.86
CA GLU A 118 7.45 12.98 -6.50
C GLU A 118 7.33 12.91 -8.03
N GLU A 119 6.41 13.68 -8.62
CA GLU A 119 6.17 13.76 -10.08
C GLU A 119 6.05 12.38 -10.76
N THR A 120 5.48 11.41 -10.06
CA THR A 120 5.35 10.02 -10.50
C THR A 120 3.97 9.79 -11.13
N ASP A 121 3.91 9.15 -12.31
CA ASP A 121 2.63 8.83 -12.96
C ASP A 121 1.78 7.96 -12.02
N PHE A 122 0.49 8.27 -11.92
CA PHE A 122 -0.40 7.67 -10.94
C PHE A 122 -1.70 7.22 -11.58
N GLU A 123 -2.02 5.94 -11.41
CA GLU A 123 -3.26 5.34 -11.86
C GLU A 123 -3.98 4.67 -10.70
N LYS A 124 -5.24 5.06 -10.48
CA LYS A 124 -6.14 4.36 -9.55
C LYS A 124 -6.89 3.26 -10.29
N ARG A 125 -6.84 2.03 -9.79
CA ARG A 125 -7.68 0.91 -10.26
C ARG A 125 -8.65 0.48 -9.18
N ILE A 126 -9.92 0.40 -9.55
CA ILE A 126 -10.94 -0.20 -8.69
C ILE A 126 -10.89 -1.71 -8.90
N ILE A 127 -10.80 -2.45 -7.80
CA ILE A 127 -10.93 -3.91 -7.81
C ILE A 127 -12.23 -4.30 -7.12
N SER A 128 -13.01 -5.15 -7.79
CA SER A 128 -14.21 -5.81 -7.30
C SER A 128 -13.82 -7.12 -6.60
N GLN A 129 -14.45 -7.42 -5.44
CA GLN A 129 -14.33 -8.62 -4.56
C GLN A 129 -13.57 -8.41 -3.23
N ASP A 130 -13.86 -9.08 -2.11
CA ASP A 130 -14.89 -10.12 -1.87
C ASP A 130 -16.14 -9.61 -1.14
N THR A 131 -17.24 -10.32 -1.44
CA THR A 131 -18.45 -10.60 -0.64
C THR A 131 -18.22 -10.68 0.86
#